data_AF-A0A085ZF84-F1
#
_entry.id   AF-A0A085ZF84-F1
#
_cell.length_a   1.000
_cell.length_b   1.000
_cell.length_c   1.000
_cell.angle_alpha   90.00
_cell.angle_beta   90.00
_cell.angle_gamma   90.00
#
_symmetry.space_group_name_H-M   'P 1'
#
loop_
_entity.id
_entity.type
_entity.pdbx_description
1 polymer ?
#
loop_
_entity_poly.entity_id
_entity_poly.type
_entity_poly.pdbx_seq_one_letter_code
_entity_poly.pdbx_strand_id
1 'polypeptide(L)'
;MNKVTNQIKYFSKLSAVFLGSLLKIYGIGILSTVITFVLGIYILSNSFGSSLGHSGAYMFIVAAVTVKPVSSVIFFLLMIAAPFLIGVFSTKYAMANVISRLVQDHSETLLVPAIDKIMNKFKSGQPTVIRNSADYAMVKIKLLNEFKNSSENKILKRILTYALKKLSFDELDLKNENASFYDIVKTKLIEKLHELAEPSAMIFYIYIGLQWLSLGLMYFLKI
;
A
#
# COMPACT_ATOMS: atom_id res chain seq x y z
N MET A 1 28.80 9.04 -21.70
CA MET A 1 27.33 8.97 -21.54
C MET A 1 26.93 9.84 -20.34
N ASN A 2 26.07 10.85 -20.51
CA ASN A 2 25.86 11.90 -19.50
C ASN A 2 25.15 11.39 -18.23
N LYS A 3 25.54 11.92 -17.05
CA LYS A 3 24.97 11.61 -15.73
C LYS A 3 23.43 11.72 -15.69
N VAL A 4 22.88 12.71 -16.40
CA VAL A 4 21.43 12.94 -16.52
C VAL A 4 20.72 11.77 -17.23
N THR A 5 21.29 11.26 -18.33
CA THR A 5 20.73 10.13 -19.09
C THR A 5 20.68 8.86 -18.24
N ASN A 6 21.72 8.62 -17.42
CA ASN A 6 21.77 7.47 -16.52
C ASN A 6 20.70 7.56 -15.42
N GLN A 7 20.49 8.74 -14.83
CA GLN A 7 19.44 8.95 -13.83
C GLN A 7 18.04 8.77 -14.42
N ILE A 8 17.76 9.32 -15.60
CA ILE A 8 16.47 9.15 -16.28
C ILE A 8 16.21 7.67 -16.59
N LYS A 9 17.22 6.95 -17.10
CA LYS A 9 17.13 5.51 -17.37
C LYS A 9 16.83 4.71 -16.10
N TYR A 10 17.48 5.06 -14.99
CA TYR A 10 17.24 4.40 -13.70
C TYR A 10 15.82 4.65 -13.16
N PHE A 11 15.33 5.89 -13.19
CA PHE A 11 13.96 6.18 -12.76
C PHE A 11 12.89 5.55 -13.67
N SER A 12 13.18 5.43 -14.97
CA SER A 12 12.35 4.66 -15.90
C SER A 12 12.31 3.18 -15.50
N LYS A 13 13.46 2.58 -15.18
CA LYS A 13 13.56 1.21 -14.66
C LYS A 13 12.75 1.03 -13.37
N LEU A 14 12.84 1.96 -12.42
CA LEU A 14 12.02 1.95 -11.19
C LEU A 14 10.51 2.02 -11.49
N SER A 15 10.10 2.85 -12.45
CA SER A 15 8.70 2.91 -12.88
C SER A 15 8.21 1.58 -13.47
N ALA A 16 9.03 0.95 -14.30
CA ALA A 16 8.73 -0.36 -14.87
C ALA A 16 8.60 -1.43 -13.77
N VAL A 17 9.46 -1.39 -12.75
CA VAL A 17 9.38 -2.29 -11.59
C VAL A 17 8.10 -2.07 -10.79
N PHE A 18 7.73 -0.81 -10.56
CA PHE A 18 6.47 -0.46 -9.90
C PHE A 18 5.29 -1.06 -10.65
N LEU A 19 5.17 -0.75 -11.95
CA LEU A 19 4.06 -1.20 -12.79
C LEU A 19 4.01 -2.73 -12.91
N GLY A 20 5.15 -3.38 -13.16
CA GLY A 20 5.22 -4.84 -13.26
C GLY A 20 4.82 -5.53 -11.95
N SER A 21 5.27 -5.01 -10.81
CA SER A 21 4.90 -5.55 -9.49
C SER A 21 3.42 -5.32 -9.16
N LEU A 22 2.90 -4.14 -9.51
CA LEU A 22 1.50 -3.78 -9.31
C LEU A 22 0.62 -4.71 -10.15
N LEU A 23 0.89 -4.82 -11.45
CA LEU A 23 0.13 -5.67 -12.37
C LEU A 23 0.18 -7.14 -11.97
N LYS A 24 1.31 -7.65 -11.46
CA LYS A 24 1.42 -9.03 -10.97
C LYS A 24 0.42 -9.32 -9.85
N ILE A 25 0.42 -8.53 -8.79
CA ILE A 25 -0.49 -8.74 -7.63
C ILE A 25 -1.93 -8.40 -8.01
N TYR A 26 -2.14 -7.31 -8.73
CA TYR A 26 -3.46 -6.86 -9.17
C TYR A 26 -4.12 -7.89 -10.09
N GLY A 27 -3.37 -8.43 -11.06
CA GLY A 27 -3.84 -9.47 -11.98
C GLY A 27 -4.21 -10.76 -11.27
N ILE A 28 -3.35 -11.26 -10.36
CA ILE A 28 -3.68 -12.44 -9.55
C ILE A 28 -4.95 -12.19 -8.71
N GLY A 29 -5.08 -11.01 -8.11
CA GLY A 29 -6.22 -10.65 -7.29
C GLY A 29 -7.53 -10.59 -8.07
N ILE A 30 -7.52 -9.96 -9.25
CA ILE A 30 -8.69 -9.90 -10.13
C ILE A 30 -9.07 -11.30 -10.59
N LEU A 31 -8.12 -12.09 -11.09
CA LEU A 31 -8.40 -13.43 -11.59
C LEU A 31 -9.04 -14.30 -10.50
N SER A 32 -8.46 -14.30 -9.29
CA SER A 32 -9.04 -15.02 -8.15
C SER A 32 -10.46 -14.52 -7.83
N THR A 33 -10.66 -13.21 -7.77
CA THR A 33 -11.97 -12.62 -7.45
C THR A 33 -13.03 -12.97 -8.50
N VAL A 34 -12.68 -12.92 -9.79
CA VAL A 34 -13.62 -13.26 -10.87
C VAL A 34 -13.98 -14.74 -10.82
N ILE A 35 -13.00 -15.63 -10.63
CA ILE A 35 -13.25 -17.07 -10.48
C ILE A 35 -14.14 -17.31 -9.26
N THR A 36 -13.81 -16.72 -8.12
CA THR A 36 -14.63 -16.83 -6.89
C THR A 36 -16.03 -16.27 -7.09
N PHE A 37 -16.17 -15.15 -7.78
CA PHE A 37 -17.48 -14.55 -8.04
C PHE A 37 -18.34 -15.48 -8.88
N VAL A 38 -17.83 -15.96 -10.03
CA VAL A 38 -18.58 -16.84 -10.93
C VAL A 38 -18.96 -18.15 -10.25
N LEU A 39 -18.01 -18.80 -9.57
CA LEU A 39 -18.28 -20.05 -8.84
C LEU A 39 -19.24 -19.84 -7.67
N GLY A 40 -19.10 -18.74 -6.93
CA GLY A 40 -19.99 -18.41 -5.82
C GLY A 40 -21.43 -18.21 -6.29
N ILE A 41 -21.64 -17.45 -7.38
CA ILE A 41 -22.96 -17.28 -7.99
C ILE A 41 -23.52 -18.63 -8.47
N TYR A 42 -22.70 -19.48 -9.10
CA TYR A 42 -23.13 -20.82 -9.53
C TYR A 42 -23.59 -21.70 -8.37
N ILE A 43 -22.80 -21.78 -7.28
CA ILE A 43 -23.13 -22.58 -6.08
C ILE A 43 -24.43 -22.09 -5.43
N LEU A 44 -24.60 -20.77 -5.32
CA LEU A 44 -25.82 -20.16 -4.79
C LEU A 44 -27.03 -20.45 -5.68
N SER A 45 -26.88 -20.26 -6.99
CA SER A 45 -27.96 -20.49 -7.96
C SER A 45 -28.48 -21.93 -7.91
N ASN A 46 -27.58 -22.90 -7.77
CA ASN A 46 -27.96 -24.32 -7.65
C ASN A 46 -28.71 -24.64 -6.35
N SER A 47 -28.62 -23.76 -5.34
CA SER A 47 -29.31 -23.92 -4.06
C SER A 47 -30.77 -23.41 -4.08
N PHE A 48 -31.17 -22.67 -5.12
CA PHE A 48 -32.42 -21.90 -5.15
C PHE A 48 -33.58 -22.55 -5.93
N GLY A 49 -33.34 -23.69 -6.58
CA GLY A 49 -34.32 -24.33 -7.48
C GLY A 49 -34.59 -23.51 -8.76
N SER A 50 -35.45 -24.04 -9.64
CA SER A 50 -35.65 -23.49 -11.00
C SER A 50 -36.42 -22.16 -11.08
N SER A 51 -36.98 -21.66 -9.97
CA SER A 51 -37.91 -20.51 -10.00
C SER A 51 -37.23 -19.13 -10.11
N LEU A 52 -35.93 -19.01 -9.80
CA LEU A 52 -35.25 -17.72 -9.69
C LEU A 52 -34.45 -17.32 -10.94
N GLY A 53 -34.47 -18.13 -12.00
CA GLY A 53 -33.69 -17.92 -13.23
C GLY A 53 -34.03 -16.65 -14.03
N HIS A 54 -35.13 -15.96 -13.73
CA HIS A 54 -35.52 -14.66 -14.34
C HIS A 54 -35.68 -13.54 -13.30
N SER A 55 -35.36 -13.84 -12.04
CA SER A 55 -35.43 -12.85 -10.98
C SER A 55 -34.21 -11.92 -11.07
N GLY A 56 -34.44 -10.61 -11.03
CA GLY A 56 -33.35 -9.62 -11.09
C GLY A 56 -32.36 -9.80 -9.94
N ALA A 57 -31.18 -9.16 -10.05
CA ALA A 57 -30.08 -9.31 -9.08
C ALA A 57 -30.49 -9.07 -7.61
N TYR A 58 -31.44 -8.17 -7.35
CA TYR A 58 -31.98 -7.94 -6.01
C TYR A 58 -32.61 -9.20 -5.41
N MET A 59 -33.51 -9.85 -6.15
CA MET A 59 -34.19 -11.06 -5.68
C MET A 59 -33.23 -12.22 -5.51
N PHE A 60 -32.19 -12.30 -6.35
CA PHE A 60 -31.11 -13.27 -6.20
C PHE A 60 -30.39 -13.10 -4.85
N ILE A 61 -30.04 -11.87 -4.47
CA ILE A 61 -29.34 -11.59 -3.21
C ILE A 61 -30.25 -11.92 -2.01
N VAL A 62 -31.53 -11.54 -2.06
CA VAL A 62 -32.50 -11.86 -1.00
C VAL A 62 -32.64 -13.36 -0.82
N ALA A 63 -32.77 -14.11 -1.93
CA ALA A 63 -32.83 -15.58 -1.89
C ALA A 63 -31.55 -16.20 -1.32
N ALA A 64 -30.38 -15.69 -1.72
CA ALA A 64 -29.09 -16.16 -1.22
C ALA A 64 -28.97 -16.01 0.30
N VAL A 65 -29.30 -14.83 0.83
CA VAL A 65 -29.25 -14.60 2.27
C VAL A 65 -30.32 -15.39 3.01
N THR A 66 -31.47 -15.67 2.40
CA THR A 66 -32.52 -16.46 3.05
C THR A 66 -32.17 -17.95 3.12
N VAL A 67 -31.62 -18.52 2.05
CA VAL A 67 -31.33 -19.97 1.96
C VAL A 67 -29.99 -20.32 2.61
N LYS A 68 -28.99 -19.44 2.49
CA LYS A 68 -27.63 -19.63 2.99
C LYS A 68 -27.11 -18.33 3.65
N PRO A 69 -27.66 -17.91 4.80
CA PRO A 69 -27.42 -16.60 5.38
C PRO A 69 -25.94 -16.33 5.68
N VAL A 70 -25.26 -17.26 6.34
CA VAL A 70 -23.89 -17.02 6.82
C VAL A 70 -22.93 -16.99 5.64
N SER A 71 -22.99 -18.01 4.78
CA SER A 71 -22.07 -18.15 3.66
C SER A 71 -22.29 -17.10 2.57
N SER A 72 -23.54 -16.70 2.30
CA SER A 72 -23.85 -15.62 1.34
C SER A 72 -23.38 -14.25 1.83
N VAL A 73 -23.57 -13.92 3.11
CA VAL A 73 -23.12 -12.63 3.66
C VAL A 73 -21.60 -12.51 3.60
N ILE A 74 -20.87 -13.55 4.01
CA ILE A 74 -19.40 -13.57 3.93
C ILE A 74 -18.93 -13.40 2.48
N PHE A 75 -19.54 -14.14 1.54
CA PHE A 75 -19.23 -14.05 0.12
C PHE A 75 -19.43 -12.63 -0.42
N PHE A 76 -20.61 -12.04 -0.25
CA PHE A 76 -20.88 -10.69 -0.78
C PHE A 76 -20.00 -9.62 -0.12
N LEU A 77 -19.72 -9.72 1.18
CA LEU A 77 -18.78 -8.82 1.86
C LEU A 77 -17.38 -8.91 1.26
N LEU A 78 -16.89 -10.12 0.99
CA LEU A 78 -15.58 -10.32 0.35
C LEU A 78 -15.54 -9.76 -1.07
N MET A 79 -16.64 -9.87 -1.82
CA MET A 79 -16.74 -9.32 -3.19
C MET A 79 -16.76 -7.79 -3.19
N ILE A 80 -17.49 -7.16 -2.28
CA ILE A 80 -17.53 -5.69 -2.13
C ILE A 80 -16.16 -5.16 -1.68
N ALA A 81 -15.49 -5.87 -0.77
CA ALA A 81 -14.17 -5.48 -0.27
C ALA A 81 -13.04 -5.71 -1.29
N ALA A 82 -13.23 -6.59 -2.27
CA ALA A 82 -12.21 -7.02 -3.24
C ALA A 82 -11.49 -5.87 -3.97
N PRO A 83 -12.17 -4.95 -4.66
CA PRO A 83 -11.49 -3.89 -5.41
C PRO A 83 -10.60 -3.02 -4.51
N PHE A 84 -11.04 -2.76 -3.28
CA PHE A 84 -10.29 -1.96 -2.30
C PHE A 84 -9.06 -2.71 -1.78
N LEU A 85 -9.24 -3.96 -1.36
CA LEU A 85 -8.15 -4.77 -0.80
C LEU A 85 -7.08 -5.06 -1.85
N ILE A 86 -7.46 -5.42 -3.07
CA ILE A 86 -6.53 -5.68 -4.18
C ILE A 86 -5.76 -4.40 -4.54
N GLY A 87 -6.45 -3.25 -4.63
CA GLY A 87 -5.81 -1.96 -4.91
C GLY A 87 -4.80 -1.56 -3.83
N VAL A 88 -5.13 -1.72 -2.55
CA VAL A 88 -4.25 -1.41 -1.43
C VAL A 88 -3.03 -2.34 -1.40
N PHE A 89 -3.25 -3.65 -1.49
CA PHE A 89 -2.15 -4.62 -1.40
C PHE A 89 -1.22 -4.56 -2.61
N SER A 90 -1.74 -4.42 -3.83
CA SER A 90 -0.91 -4.27 -5.04
C SER A 90 -0.05 -3.00 -4.97
N THR A 91 -0.62 -1.88 -4.52
CA THR A 91 0.13 -0.62 -4.37
C THR A 91 1.19 -0.74 -3.28
N LYS A 92 0.85 -1.32 -2.11
CA LYS A 92 1.80 -1.53 -1.01
C LYS A 92 2.98 -2.41 -1.45
N TYR A 93 2.70 -3.52 -2.12
CA TYR A 93 3.72 -4.45 -2.62
C TYR A 93 4.61 -3.82 -3.69
N ALA A 94 4.00 -3.12 -4.67
CA ALA A 94 4.76 -2.43 -5.71
C ALA A 94 5.67 -1.35 -5.12
N MET A 95 5.19 -0.62 -4.11
CA MET A 95 5.99 0.39 -3.42
C MET A 95 7.16 -0.23 -2.68
N ALA A 96 6.96 -1.33 -1.95
CA ALA A 96 8.03 -2.04 -1.26
C ALA A 96 9.12 -2.52 -2.23
N ASN A 97 8.76 -3.06 -3.40
CA ASN A 97 9.74 -3.47 -4.43
C ASN A 97 10.56 -2.29 -4.99
N VAL A 98 9.91 -1.14 -5.21
CA VAL A 98 10.61 0.06 -5.69
C VAL A 98 11.56 0.60 -4.63
N ILE A 99 11.12 0.66 -3.37
CA ILE A 99 11.94 1.07 -2.24
C ILE A 99 13.13 0.12 -2.10
N SER A 100 12.90 -1.19 -2.15
CA SER A 100 13.94 -2.23 -2.07
C SER A 100 15.03 -2.02 -3.11
N ARG A 101 14.66 -1.84 -4.38
CA ARG A 101 15.64 -1.56 -5.45
C ARG A 101 16.35 -0.23 -5.27
N LEU A 102 15.65 0.81 -4.81
CA LEU A 102 16.27 2.12 -4.60
C LEU A 102 17.28 2.09 -3.44
N VAL A 103 16.94 1.41 -2.35
CA VAL A 103 17.80 1.23 -1.18
C VAL A 103 19.01 0.36 -1.52
N GLN A 104 18.83 -0.73 -2.26
CA GLN A 104 19.93 -1.61 -2.67
C GLN A 104 20.86 -0.98 -3.71
N ASP A 105 20.32 -0.34 -4.73
CA ASP A 105 21.11 0.14 -5.87
C ASP A 105 21.76 1.52 -5.60
N HIS A 106 21.06 2.43 -4.90
CA HIS A 106 21.42 3.85 -4.86
C HIS A 106 21.06 4.57 -3.54
N SER A 107 21.16 3.91 -2.38
CA SER A 107 20.91 4.56 -1.09
C SER A 107 21.80 5.79 -0.87
N GLU A 108 23.12 5.62 -0.94
CA GLU A 108 24.08 6.69 -0.66
C GLU A 108 24.14 7.76 -1.76
N THR A 109 23.83 7.38 -3.00
CA THR A 109 23.99 8.26 -4.17
C THR A 109 22.74 9.05 -4.54
N LEU A 110 21.54 8.56 -4.18
CA LEU A 110 20.25 9.19 -4.52
C LEU A 110 19.35 9.43 -3.31
N LEU A 111 19.19 8.46 -2.41
CA LEU A 111 18.29 8.62 -1.25
C LEU A 111 18.86 9.61 -0.22
N VAL A 112 20.07 9.36 0.29
CA VAL A 112 20.69 10.19 1.33
C VAL A 112 20.83 11.65 0.87
N PRO A 113 21.35 11.96 -0.34
CA PRO A 113 21.46 13.34 -0.80
C PRO A 113 20.11 14.04 -0.98
N ALA A 114 19.06 13.32 -1.39
CA ALA A 114 17.73 13.89 -1.53
C ALA A 114 17.09 14.20 -0.18
N ILE A 115 17.26 13.32 0.82
CA ILE A 115 16.83 13.58 2.20
C ILE A 115 17.58 14.81 2.75
N ASP A 116 18.90 14.87 2.57
CA ASP A 116 19.72 15.99 3.04
C ASP A 116 19.32 17.31 2.40
N LYS A 117 19.09 17.33 1.09
CA LYS A 117 18.66 18.54 0.39
C LYS A 117 17.30 19.05 0.89
N ILE A 118 16.34 18.15 1.08
CA ILE A 118 15.00 18.52 1.59
C ILE A 118 15.10 18.96 3.04
N MET A 119 15.93 18.30 3.86
CA MET A 119 16.09 18.65 5.27
C MET A 119 16.82 19.97 5.48
N ASN A 120 17.84 20.26 4.68
CA ASN A 120 18.52 21.55 4.68
C ASN A 120 17.57 22.69 4.26
N LYS A 121 16.71 22.46 3.27
CA LYS A 121 15.68 23.43 2.85
C LYS A 121 14.63 23.65 3.96
N PHE A 122 14.23 22.58 4.63
CA PHE A 122 13.31 22.66 5.77
C PHE A 122 13.92 23.43 6.94
N LYS A 123 15.22 23.20 7.22
CA LYS A 123 15.99 23.89 8.26
C LYS A 123 16.18 25.38 7.96
N SER A 124 16.48 25.74 6.72
CA SER A 124 16.69 27.14 6.34
C SER A 124 15.39 27.95 6.27
N GLY A 125 14.25 27.29 6.03
CA GLY A 125 12.94 27.92 5.96
C GLY A 125 12.19 28.06 7.29
N GLN A 126 12.76 27.59 8.41
CA GLN A 126 12.09 27.64 9.72
C GLN A 126 12.95 28.36 10.78
N PRO A 127 12.42 29.43 11.44
CA PRO A 127 13.10 30.06 12.56
C PRO A 127 13.10 29.12 13.77
N THR A 128 14.30 28.76 14.22
CA THR A 128 14.81 28.31 15.54
C THR A 128 13.90 27.74 16.64
N VAL A 129 12.68 27.26 16.39
CA VAL A 129 11.78 26.73 17.43
C VAL A 129 11.02 25.51 16.91
N ILE A 130 11.68 24.35 16.94
CA ILE A 130 10.98 23.08 17.21
C ILE A 130 11.62 22.54 18.48
N ARG A 131 11.33 23.17 19.62
CA ARG A 131 11.90 22.78 20.92
C ARG A 131 10.89 22.14 21.87
N ASN A 132 9.59 22.23 21.59
CA ASN A 132 8.56 21.70 22.49
C ASN A 132 7.62 20.74 21.76
N SER A 133 7.34 19.64 22.44
CA SER A 133 6.75 18.41 21.90
C SER A 133 5.31 18.48 21.42
N ALA A 134 4.67 19.65 21.53
CA ALA A 134 3.26 19.85 21.21
C ALA A 134 2.97 20.05 19.70
N ASP A 135 3.98 20.38 18.88
CA ASP A 135 3.80 20.74 17.46
C ASP A 135 4.28 19.68 16.46
N TYR A 136 4.58 18.45 16.90
CA TYR A 136 5.17 17.44 16.01
C TYR A 136 4.28 17.01 14.85
N ALA A 137 2.95 16.97 15.05
CA ALA A 137 2.01 16.75 13.95
C ALA A 137 2.11 17.87 12.91
N MET A 138 2.20 19.12 13.36
CA MET A 138 2.37 20.31 12.52
C MET A 138 3.69 20.27 11.76
N VAL A 139 4.79 19.88 12.43
CA VAL A 139 6.11 19.70 11.84
C VAL A 139 6.11 18.59 10.79
N LYS A 140 5.49 17.44 11.09
CA LYS A 140 5.33 16.33 10.14
C LYS A 140 4.56 16.76 8.90
N ILE A 141 3.49 17.55 9.06
CA ILE A 141 2.69 18.08 7.94
C ILE A 141 3.53 19.05 7.09
N LYS A 142 4.22 20.01 7.72
CA LYS A 142 5.10 20.95 7.00
C LYS A 142 6.22 20.22 6.26
N LEU A 143 6.81 19.20 6.89
CA LEU A 143 7.86 18.39 6.29
C LEU A 143 7.32 17.57 5.11
N LEU A 144 6.17 16.92 5.27
CA LEU A 144 5.47 16.23 4.17
C LEU A 144 5.19 17.18 3.00
N ASN A 145 4.81 18.42 3.27
CA ASN A 145 4.60 19.42 2.23
C ASN A 145 5.90 19.80 1.52
N GLU A 146 7.03 19.93 2.23
CA GLU A 146 8.33 20.15 1.57
C GLU A 146 8.78 18.95 0.73
N PHE A 147 8.61 17.72 1.22
CA PHE A 147 8.86 16.53 0.39
C PHE A 147 7.96 16.53 -0.85
N LYS A 148 6.67 16.86 -0.69
CA LYS A 148 5.70 16.99 -1.78
C LYS A 148 5.95 18.19 -2.70
N ASN A 149 6.73 19.20 -2.32
CA ASN A 149 7.00 20.36 -3.17
C ASN A 149 8.47 20.45 -3.59
N SER A 150 9.26 19.43 -3.25
CA SER A 150 10.66 19.32 -3.66
C SER A 150 10.81 19.24 -5.17
N SER A 151 11.93 19.77 -5.68
CA SER A 151 12.34 19.68 -7.09
C SER A 151 12.92 18.32 -7.47
N GLU A 152 12.77 17.32 -6.58
CA GLU A 152 13.24 15.96 -6.81
C GLU A 152 12.36 15.21 -7.83
N ASN A 153 12.90 14.11 -8.36
CA ASN A 153 12.19 13.25 -9.28
C ASN A 153 10.85 12.78 -8.67
N LYS A 154 9.78 12.72 -9.49
CA LYS A 154 8.41 12.35 -9.08
C LYS A 154 8.34 11.03 -8.30
N ILE A 155 9.15 10.04 -8.68
CA ILE A 155 9.20 8.72 -8.02
C ILE A 155 9.89 8.85 -6.65
N LEU A 156 11.05 9.50 -6.61
CA LEU A 156 11.83 9.71 -5.39
C LEU A 156 11.01 10.47 -4.35
N LYS A 157 10.34 11.55 -4.78
CA LYS A 157 9.39 12.30 -3.97
C LYS A 157 8.24 11.43 -3.45
N ARG A 158 7.70 10.52 -4.27
CA ARG A 158 6.63 9.60 -3.85
C ARG A 158 7.14 8.59 -2.81
N ILE A 159 8.36 8.08 -2.96
CA ILE A 159 9.02 7.17 -2.01
C ILE A 159 9.23 7.84 -0.67
N LEU A 160 9.87 9.01 -0.67
CA LEU A 160 10.18 9.74 0.55
C LEU A 160 8.91 10.20 1.26
N THR A 161 7.91 10.68 0.52
CA THR A 161 6.59 11.05 1.08
C THR A 161 5.89 9.82 1.69
N TYR A 162 5.97 8.66 1.04
CA TYR A 162 5.35 7.43 1.53
C TYR A 162 6.02 6.94 2.82
N ALA A 163 7.36 6.91 2.85
CA ALA A 163 8.12 6.54 4.04
C ALA A 163 7.86 7.52 5.20
N LEU A 164 7.88 8.83 4.94
CA LEU A 164 7.61 9.85 5.95
C LEU A 164 6.16 9.78 6.48
N LYS A 165 5.19 9.45 5.62
CA LYS A 165 3.79 9.23 6.07
C LYS A 165 3.71 8.06 7.04
N LYS A 166 4.51 7.01 6.80
CA LYS A 166 4.58 5.78 7.61
C LYS A 166 5.46 5.87 8.85
N LEU A 167 6.28 6.92 8.97
CA LEU A 167 7.08 7.18 10.15
C LEU A 167 6.20 7.72 11.29
N SER A 168 6.20 7.06 12.45
CA SER A 168 5.56 7.57 13.67
C SER A 168 6.47 8.62 14.29
N PHE A 169 5.97 9.84 14.52
CA PHE A 169 6.77 10.89 15.16
C PHE A 169 6.82 10.71 16.69
N ASP A 170 5.90 9.92 17.24
CA ASP A 170 5.85 9.55 18.66
C ASP A 170 7.00 8.61 19.06
N GLU A 171 7.61 7.92 18.09
CA GLU A 171 8.77 7.03 18.27
C GLU A 171 10.12 7.75 18.16
N LEU A 172 10.12 9.07 17.89
CA LEU A 172 11.36 9.83 17.82
C LEU A 172 11.86 10.07 19.25
N ASP A 173 13.03 9.52 19.59
CA ASP A 173 13.68 9.74 20.89
C ASP A 173 14.30 11.14 20.97
N LEU A 174 13.42 12.14 21.03
CA LEU A 174 13.75 13.56 21.04
C LEU A 174 14.14 14.06 22.45
N LYS A 175 14.20 13.15 23.44
CA LYS A 175 14.68 13.44 24.81
C LYS A 175 16.21 13.49 24.90
N ASN A 176 16.90 13.07 23.83
CA ASN A 176 18.33 13.10 23.76
C ASN A 176 18.81 14.54 23.49
N GLU A 177 19.20 15.26 24.55
CA GLU A 177 19.51 16.71 24.53
C GLU A 177 20.64 17.10 23.55
N ASN A 178 21.42 16.12 23.08
CA ASN A 178 22.57 16.34 22.19
C ASN A 178 22.33 16.00 20.71
N ALA A 179 21.16 15.49 20.33
CA ALA A 179 20.87 15.08 18.95
C ALA A 179 19.92 16.07 18.27
N SER A 180 20.30 16.56 17.08
CA SER A 180 19.45 17.49 16.34
C SER A 180 18.20 16.77 15.81
N PHE A 181 17.03 17.39 15.95
CA PHE A 181 15.75 16.87 15.43
C PHE A 181 15.86 16.40 13.96
N TYR A 182 16.64 17.13 13.17
CA TYR A 182 16.88 16.85 11.75
C TYR A 182 17.66 15.55 11.54
N ASP A 183 18.68 15.30 12.36
CA ASP A 183 19.49 14.07 12.28
C ASP A 183 18.67 12.86 12.74
N ILE A 184 17.85 13.03 13.78
CA ILE A 184 16.95 11.98 14.27
C ILE A 184 15.93 11.60 13.18
N VAL A 185 15.29 12.59 12.55
CA VAL A 185 14.32 12.37 11.47
C VAL A 185 14.99 11.74 10.25
N LYS A 186 16.20 12.19 9.88
CA LYS A 186 16.98 11.62 8.77
C LYS A 186 17.26 10.14 9.01
N THR A 187 17.86 9.80 10.15
CA THR A 187 18.21 8.41 10.50
C THR A 187 16.98 7.53 10.54
N LYS A 188 15.91 7.97 11.22
CA LYS A 188 14.65 7.22 11.33
C LYS A 188 13.95 7.04 9.98
N LEU A 189 14.04 8.03 9.08
CA LEU A 189 13.48 7.91 7.74
C LEU A 189 14.25 6.88 6.89
N ILE A 190 15.59 6.84 7.01
CA ILE A 190 16.42 5.83 6.34
C ILE A 190 16.12 4.43 6.89
N GLU A 191 16.08 4.27 8.21
CA GLU A 191 15.68 3.02 8.87
C GLU A 191 14.30 2.57 8.38
N LYS A 192 13.33 3.48 8.32
CA LYS A 192 11.98 3.16 7.83
C LYS A 192 11.96 2.76 6.36
N LEU A 193 12.83 3.35 5.52
CA LEU A 193 12.97 2.93 4.13
C LEU A 193 13.54 1.51 4.03
N HIS A 194 14.50 1.14 4.88
CA HIS A 194 15.02 -0.23 4.96
C HIS A 194 13.94 -1.23 5.47
N GLU A 195 13.14 -0.86 6.45
CA GLU A 195 12.03 -1.69 6.92
C GLU A 195 10.96 -1.88 5.82
N LEU A 196 10.62 -0.80 5.11
CA LEU A 196 9.66 -0.85 4.00
C LEU A 196 10.23 -1.52 2.74
N ALA A 197 11.54 -1.71 2.67
CA ALA A 197 12.24 -2.39 1.57
C ALA A 197 12.06 -3.91 1.59
N GLU A 198 11.38 -4.48 2.57
CA GLU A 198 11.01 -5.90 2.62
C GLU A 198 9.64 -6.12 1.96
N PRO A 199 9.59 -6.55 0.69
CA PRO A 199 8.32 -6.80 0.01
C PRO A 199 7.66 -8.07 0.54
N SER A 200 6.60 -7.91 1.34
CA SER A 200 5.74 -9.01 1.76
C SER A 200 4.37 -8.96 1.06
N ALA A 201 4.02 -10.06 0.39
CA ALA A 201 2.69 -10.31 -0.18
C ALA A 201 1.83 -11.22 0.71
N MET A 202 2.28 -11.55 1.93
CA MET A 202 1.63 -12.55 2.78
C MET A 202 0.16 -12.21 3.06
N ILE A 203 -0.13 -10.98 3.48
CA ILE A 203 -1.51 -10.54 3.79
C ILE A 203 -2.40 -10.60 2.53
N PHE A 204 -1.84 -10.32 1.35
CA PHE A 204 -2.56 -10.48 0.09
C PHE A 204 -2.94 -11.94 -0.15
N TYR A 205 -2.01 -12.88 0.03
CA TYR A 205 -2.31 -14.30 -0.13
C TYR A 205 -3.26 -14.85 0.93
N ILE A 206 -3.25 -14.30 2.15
CA ILE A 206 -4.27 -14.60 3.17
C ILE A 206 -5.65 -14.16 2.67
N TYR A 207 -5.77 -12.96 2.08
CA TYR A 207 -7.02 -12.50 1.48
C TYR A 207 -7.50 -13.41 0.35
N ILE A 208 -6.59 -13.83 -0.54
CA ILE A 208 -6.92 -14.83 -1.57
C ILE A 208 -7.39 -16.14 -0.92
N GLY A 209 -6.69 -16.63 0.10
CA GLY A 209 -7.09 -17.81 0.86
C GLY A 209 -8.49 -17.68 1.44
N LEU A 210 -8.88 -16.52 1.96
CA LEU A 210 -10.23 -16.26 2.46
C LEU A 210 -11.30 -16.31 1.35
N GLN A 211 -11.00 -15.83 0.14
CA GLN A 211 -11.91 -15.96 -1.00
C GLN A 211 -12.19 -17.43 -1.33
N TRP A 212 -11.15 -18.25 -1.41
CA TRP A 212 -11.27 -19.69 -1.69
C TRP A 212 -11.91 -20.46 -0.53
N LEU A 213 -11.58 -20.10 0.71
CA LEU A 213 -12.22 -20.65 1.90
C LEU A 213 -13.72 -20.36 1.88
N SER A 214 -14.12 -19.14 1.53
CA SER A 214 -15.53 -18.76 1.41
C SER A 214 -16.27 -19.66 0.41
N LEU A 215 -15.68 -19.99 -0.74
CA LEU A 215 -16.27 -20.96 -1.67
C LEU A 215 -16.41 -22.35 -1.05
N GLY A 216 -15.37 -22.82 -0.36
CA GLY A 216 -15.40 -24.10 0.33
C GLY A 216 -16.53 -24.17 1.35
N LEU A 217 -16.68 -23.12 2.16
CA LEU A 217 -17.78 -22.99 3.11
C LEU A 217 -19.14 -23.00 2.38
N MET A 218 -19.30 -22.24 1.30
CA MET A 218 -20.53 -22.22 0.51
C MET A 218 -20.89 -23.58 -0.10
N TYR A 219 -19.88 -24.37 -0.49
CA TYR A 219 -20.09 -25.67 -1.11
C TYR A 219 -20.43 -26.75 -0.07
N PHE A 220 -19.64 -26.84 1.00
CA PHE A 220 -19.77 -27.92 1.99
C PHE A 220 -20.77 -27.63 3.11
N LEU A 221 -20.94 -26.37 3.49
CA LEU A 221 -21.89 -26.01 4.53
C LEU A 221 -23.26 -25.71 3.90
N LYS A 222 -24.28 -26.38 4.43
CA LYS A 222 -25.69 -26.08 4.17
C LYS A 222 -26.20 -24.90 5.03
N ILE A 223 -25.29 -24.04 5.49
CA ILE A 223 -25.53 -22.91 6.42
C ILE A 223 -25.33 -21.59 5.67
#